data_AF-A0A3N9X8D1-F1
#
_entry.id   AF-A0A3N9X8D1-F1
#
_cell.length_a   1.000
_cell.length_b   1.000
_cell.length_c   1.000
_cell.angle_alpha   90.00
_cell.angle_beta   90.00
_cell.angle_gamma   90.00
#
_symmetry.space_group_name_H-M   'P 1'
#
loop_
_entity.id
_entity.type
_entity.pdbx_description
1 polymer ?
#
loop_
_entity_poly.entity_id
_entity_poly.type
_entity_poly.pdbx_seq_one_letter_code
_entity_poly.pdbx_strand_id
1 'polypeptide(L)'
;MALGVAGTTVPAMPAHADPVGTLACPSIPANRDPAVTLVVYRVARAYNANDKVTLSAFEAGWVESRMNNLPCGDKSSLGVFQQRWDYGWGTPEQIMDPVYASTQYVTRAIVCDRDNPGFSAGQVAQCVQRSGFPDRYDQAAATARAQLNEAARTHAIAGGSATDVTGDGRDDIVTFTQGPATASDVVVALSNGSSFGAAQKWHDLFAVGAELPRVGDVNGDGRDDIVTFTCDPNADVYVATSTGTGFAGTTVKWHDFFCLAGEFPYLGDANGDGSDDLIVFTKGATNDVHVALSTGTGFLGATRWHDFFGLNGETTL
;
A
#
# COMPACT_ATOMS: atom_id res chain seq x y z
N MET A 1 0.89 -70.56 33.68
CA MET A 1 0.33 -69.60 32.70
C MET A 1 1.10 -68.31 32.85
N ALA A 2 1.92 -67.95 31.85
CA ALA A 2 2.76 -66.76 31.88
C ALA A 2 1.97 -65.55 31.35
N LEU A 3 2.03 -64.43 32.08
CA LEU A 3 1.54 -63.13 31.62
C LEU A 3 2.53 -62.56 30.60
N GLY A 4 2.06 -62.27 29.37
CA GLY A 4 2.81 -61.54 28.35
C GLY A 4 2.52 -60.04 28.42
N VAL A 5 3.57 -59.23 28.52
CA VAL A 5 3.53 -57.77 28.53
C VAL A 5 3.48 -57.23 27.11
N ALA A 6 2.64 -56.21 26.90
CA ALA A 6 2.40 -55.53 25.65
C ALA A 6 3.64 -54.78 25.13
N GLY A 7 3.95 -54.94 23.83
CA GLY A 7 4.87 -54.09 23.09
C GLY A 7 4.10 -53.16 22.16
N THR A 8 3.98 -51.89 22.51
CA THR A 8 3.51 -50.84 21.61
C THR A 8 4.62 -50.47 20.64
N THR A 9 4.40 -50.72 19.35
CA THR A 9 5.27 -50.27 18.26
C THR A 9 5.24 -48.74 18.18
N VAL A 10 6.38 -48.09 18.41
CA VAL A 10 6.58 -46.67 18.11
C VAL A 10 6.56 -46.52 16.58
N PRO A 11 5.73 -45.65 16.00
CA PRO A 11 5.77 -45.40 14.56
C PRO A 11 7.13 -44.80 14.19
N ALA A 12 7.74 -45.36 13.16
CA ALA A 12 9.00 -44.86 12.62
C ALA A 12 8.89 -43.37 12.28
N MET A 13 9.90 -42.60 12.67
CA MET A 13 10.08 -41.24 12.17
C MET A 13 10.09 -41.29 10.63
N PRO A 14 9.37 -40.39 9.94
CA PRO A 14 9.43 -40.35 8.49
C PRO A 14 10.87 -40.12 8.04
N ALA A 15 11.25 -40.87 7.02
CA ALA A 15 12.56 -40.81 6.39
C ALA A 15 12.90 -39.35 6.01
N HIS A 16 14.17 -39.00 6.17
CA HIS A 16 14.77 -37.78 5.63
C HIS A 16 14.25 -37.53 4.21
N ALA A 17 13.55 -36.41 4.03
CA ALA A 17 13.13 -35.95 2.72
C ALA A 17 14.36 -35.83 1.81
N ASP A 18 14.19 -36.26 0.55
CA ASP A 18 15.16 -36.15 -0.53
C ASP A 18 15.85 -34.77 -0.56
N PRO A 19 17.10 -34.66 -1.03
CA PRO A 19 17.76 -33.37 -1.17
C PRO A 19 16.91 -32.52 -2.12
N VAL A 20 16.18 -31.54 -1.56
CA VAL A 20 15.36 -30.62 -2.33
C VAL A 20 16.28 -29.94 -3.33
N GLY A 21 16.19 -30.35 -4.59
CA GLY A 21 16.88 -29.68 -5.67
C GLY A 21 16.47 -28.21 -5.66
N THR A 22 17.43 -27.32 -5.91
CA THR A 22 17.18 -25.88 -5.99
C THR A 22 16.00 -25.63 -6.92
N LEU A 23 14.89 -25.09 -6.41
CA LEU A 23 13.83 -24.53 -7.24
C LEU A 23 14.31 -23.18 -7.78
N ALA A 24 15.46 -23.14 -8.47
CA ALA A 24 16.10 -21.90 -8.84
C ALA A 24 15.17 -21.06 -9.74
N CYS A 25 14.93 -19.81 -9.36
CA CYS A 25 14.17 -18.91 -10.20
C CYS A 25 14.91 -18.68 -11.53
N PRO A 26 14.26 -18.88 -12.70
CA PRO A 26 14.87 -18.57 -14.00
C PRO A 26 15.28 -17.09 -14.09
N SER A 27 14.49 -16.22 -13.47
CA SER A 27 14.80 -14.81 -13.26
C SER A 27 13.94 -14.27 -12.11
N ILE A 28 14.43 -13.22 -11.44
CA ILE A 28 13.62 -12.41 -10.51
C ILE A 28 13.12 -11.19 -11.30
N PRO A 29 11.81 -10.87 -11.26
CA PRO A 29 11.27 -9.68 -11.91
C PRO A 29 12.08 -8.41 -11.57
N ALA A 30 12.23 -7.50 -12.53
CA ALA A 30 12.94 -6.25 -12.31
C ALA A 30 12.16 -5.30 -11.37
N ASN A 31 10.83 -5.34 -11.51
CA ASN A 31 9.91 -4.52 -10.74
C ASN A 31 9.30 -5.33 -9.59
N ARG A 32 8.79 -4.62 -8.59
CA ARG A 32 8.00 -5.20 -7.50
C ARG A 32 6.59 -5.55 -7.95
N ASP A 33 5.92 -6.38 -7.17
CA ASP A 33 4.47 -6.55 -7.21
C ASP A 33 3.81 -5.60 -6.18
N PRO A 34 3.05 -4.57 -6.62
CA PRO A 34 2.38 -3.64 -5.72
C PRO A 34 1.39 -4.33 -4.76
N ALA A 35 0.70 -5.40 -5.19
CA ALA A 35 -0.24 -6.12 -4.35
C ALA A 35 0.48 -6.79 -3.16
N VAL A 36 1.67 -7.36 -3.41
CA VAL A 36 2.51 -7.93 -2.35
C VAL A 36 2.97 -6.85 -1.37
N THR A 37 3.41 -5.68 -1.85
CA THR A 37 3.80 -4.58 -0.95
C THR A 37 2.67 -4.10 -0.05
N LEU A 38 1.44 -4.04 -0.58
CA LEU A 38 0.27 -3.65 0.19
C LEU A 38 -0.09 -4.69 1.25
N VAL A 39 0.04 -5.99 0.96
CA VAL A 39 -0.17 -7.06 1.95
C VAL A 39 0.85 -6.96 3.08
N VAL A 40 2.14 -6.82 2.76
CA VAL A 40 3.20 -6.68 3.77
C VAL A 40 2.92 -5.49 4.68
N TYR A 41 2.55 -4.34 4.10
CA TYR A 41 2.19 -3.14 4.86
C TYR A 41 0.97 -3.36 5.76
N ARG A 42 -0.12 -3.93 5.23
CA ARG A 42 -1.35 -4.20 5.99
C ARG A 42 -1.10 -5.15 7.16
N VAL A 43 -0.28 -6.18 6.98
CA VAL A 43 0.11 -7.07 8.07
C VAL A 43 0.93 -6.35 9.13
N ALA A 44 1.94 -5.57 8.74
CA ALA A 44 2.73 -4.78 9.70
C ALA A 44 1.84 -3.87 10.56
N ARG A 45 0.86 -3.19 9.94
CA ARG A 45 -0.14 -2.38 10.64
C ARG A 45 -1.05 -3.18 11.56
N ALA A 46 -1.56 -4.33 11.12
CA ALA A 46 -2.44 -5.19 11.92
C ALA A 46 -1.76 -5.71 13.20
N TYR A 47 -0.43 -5.85 13.19
CA TYR A 47 0.38 -6.26 14.33
C TYR A 47 0.99 -5.08 15.12
N ASN A 48 0.58 -3.84 14.83
CA ASN A 48 1.11 -2.62 15.46
C ASN A 48 2.64 -2.52 15.39
N ALA A 49 3.23 -2.96 14.28
CA ALA A 49 4.66 -2.78 14.03
C ALA A 49 5.00 -1.28 13.95
N ASN A 50 6.10 -0.88 14.57
CA ASN A 50 6.62 0.49 14.44
C ASN A 50 7.27 0.70 13.05
N ASP A 51 7.66 1.94 12.75
CA ASP A 51 8.23 2.32 11.45
C ASP A 51 9.51 1.56 11.11
N LYS A 52 10.31 1.21 12.12
CA LYS A 52 11.57 0.48 11.93
C LYS A 52 11.32 -0.98 11.59
N VAL A 53 10.39 -1.64 12.29
CA VAL A 53 9.96 -3.00 11.98
C VAL A 53 9.27 -3.06 10.61
N THR A 54 8.46 -2.05 10.27
CA THR A 54 7.80 -1.98 8.97
C THR A 54 8.83 -1.79 7.85
N LEU A 55 9.80 -0.88 8.02
CA LEU A 55 10.87 -0.70 7.05
C LEU A 55 11.71 -1.98 6.88
N SER A 56 12.03 -2.69 7.97
CA SER A 56 12.83 -3.93 7.87
C SER A 56 12.14 -5.00 7.02
N ALA A 57 10.81 -5.10 7.09
CA ALA A 57 10.06 -6.01 6.22
C ALA A 57 10.17 -5.63 4.74
N PHE A 58 10.13 -4.34 4.43
CA PHE A 58 10.32 -3.87 3.05
C PHE A 58 11.75 -4.07 2.55
N GLU A 59 12.76 -3.84 3.39
CA GLU A 59 14.16 -4.11 3.05
C GLU A 59 14.39 -5.61 2.81
N ALA A 60 13.88 -6.47 3.69
CA ALA A 60 13.97 -7.91 3.52
C ALA A 60 13.27 -8.37 2.24
N GLY A 61 12.00 -8.02 2.04
CA GLY A 61 11.29 -8.45 0.84
C GLY A 61 11.91 -7.92 -0.45
N TRP A 62 12.47 -6.70 -0.45
CA TRP A 62 13.21 -6.18 -1.59
C TRP A 62 14.49 -6.97 -1.89
N VAL A 63 15.30 -7.25 -0.87
CA VAL A 63 16.56 -7.98 -1.03
C VAL A 63 16.32 -9.43 -1.43
N GLU A 64 15.30 -10.08 -0.86
CA GLU A 64 15.02 -11.50 -1.06
C GLU A 64 14.33 -11.77 -2.40
N SER A 65 13.38 -10.94 -2.81
CA SER A 65 12.56 -11.22 -4.00
C SER A 65 12.20 -10.00 -4.84
N ARG A 66 12.76 -8.83 -4.54
CA ARG A 66 12.32 -7.53 -5.05
C ARG A 66 10.83 -7.27 -4.79
N MET A 67 10.33 -7.73 -3.64
CA MET A 67 8.91 -7.67 -3.25
C MET A 67 7.97 -8.41 -4.23
N ASN A 68 8.36 -9.60 -4.68
CA ASN A 68 7.53 -10.51 -5.47
C ASN A 68 7.28 -11.81 -4.70
N ASN A 69 6.09 -12.41 -4.85
CA ASN A 69 5.79 -13.69 -4.23
C ASN A 69 6.23 -14.86 -5.13
N LEU A 70 7.47 -15.33 -4.95
CA LEU A 70 8.11 -16.25 -5.90
C LEU A 70 7.86 -17.73 -5.56
N PRO A 71 7.42 -18.58 -6.51
CA PRO A 71 7.28 -20.02 -6.32
C PRO A 71 8.62 -20.77 -6.45
N CYS A 72 9.74 -20.06 -6.28
CA CYS A 72 11.09 -20.50 -6.57
C CYS A 72 12.09 -19.75 -5.66
N GLY A 73 13.30 -20.30 -5.51
CA GLY A 73 14.36 -19.77 -4.66
C GLY A 73 15.56 -20.71 -4.52
N ASP A 74 16.55 -20.31 -3.72
CA ASP A 74 17.64 -21.22 -3.34
C ASP A 74 17.10 -22.35 -2.45
N LYS A 75 17.42 -23.61 -2.78
CA LYS A 75 16.95 -24.81 -2.06
C LYS A 75 15.41 -24.84 -1.94
N SER A 76 14.91 -24.76 -0.71
CA SER A 76 13.50 -24.82 -0.28
C SER A 76 12.89 -23.42 -0.04
N SER A 77 13.55 -22.37 -0.51
CA SER A 77 13.13 -20.99 -0.28
C SER A 77 11.97 -20.62 -1.19
N LEU A 78 10.92 -20.01 -0.64
CA LEU A 78 9.73 -19.55 -1.38
C LEU A 78 9.23 -18.20 -0.86
N GLY A 79 8.40 -17.57 -1.68
CA GLY A 79 7.59 -16.42 -1.32
C GLY A 79 8.37 -15.11 -1.24
N VAL A 80 7.68 -14.07 -0.74
CA VAL A 80 8.20 -12.69 -0.69
C VAL A 80 9.46 -12.52 0.16
N PHE A 81 9.64 -13.36 1.18
CA PHE A 81 10.80 -13.31 2.08
C PHE A 81 11.81 -14.43 1.83
N GLN A 82 11.64 -15.22 0.76
CA GLN A 82 12.45 -16.42 0.48
C GLN A 82 12.61 -17.32 1.72
N GLN A 83 11.48 -17.55 2.39
CA GLN A 83 11.41 -18.36 3.60
C GLN A 83 11.57 -19.84 3.26
N ARG A 84 12.17 -20.61 4.17
CA ARG A 84 12.50 -22.02 3.94
C ARG A 84 11.60 -22.94 4.76
N TRP A 85 10.83 -23.79 4.08
CA TRP A 85 9.91 -24.72 4.75
C TRP A 85 10.63 -25.75 5.63
N ASP A 86 11.86 -26.11 5.28
CA ASP A 86 12.72 -27.04 6.03
C ASP A 86 13.47 -26.36 7.20
N TYR A 87 13.22 -25.07 7.46
CA TYR A 87 13.81 -24.28 8.54
C TYR A 87 12.77 -23.69 9.51
N GLY A 88 11.56 -24.27 9.53
CA GLY A 88 10.54 -23.92 10.52
C GLY A 88 9.78 -22.62 10.24
N TRP A 89 9.79 -22.17 8.97
CA TRP A 89 9.00 -21.01 8.54
C TRP A 89 7.54 -21.32 8.22
N GLY A 90 7.21 -22.59 7.95
CA GLY A 90 5.87 -23.04 7.56
C GLY A 90 5.94 -24.13 6.49
N THR A 91 4.79 -24.65 6.04
CA THR A 91 4.72 -25.53 4.86
C THR A 91 4.92 -24.72 3.56
N PRO A 92 5.24 -25.35 2.42
CA PRO A 92 5.36 -24.65 1.13
C PRO A 92 4.13 -23.80 0.79
N GLU A 93 2.93 -24.30 1.07
CA GLU A 93 1.67 -23.60 0.83
C GLU A 93 1.53 -22.37 1.72
N GLN A 94 1.92 -22.50 3.00
CA GLN A 94 1.84 -21.41 3.96
C GLN A 94 2.80 -20.27 3.63
N ILE A 95 4.06 -20.58 3.29
CA ILE A 95 5.06 -19.55 2.97
C ILE A 95 4.86 -18.92 1.59
N MET A 96 4.03 -19.52 0.73
CA MET A 96 3.52 -18.92 -0.51
C MET A 96 2.31 -18.01 -0.29
N ASP A 97 1.68 -18.00 0.88
CA ASP A 97 0.67 -17.02 1.24
C ASP A 97 1.36 -15.76 1.80
N PRO A 98 1.31 -14.61 1.10
CA PRO A 98 1.96 -13.38 1.56
C PRO A 98 1.47 -12.89 2.92
N VAL A 99 0.23 -13.19 3.33
CA VAL A 99 -0.30 -12.81 4.65
C VAL A 99 0.39 -13.63 5.74
N TYR A 100 0.48 -14.95 5.55
CA TYR A 100 1.16 -15.85 6.48
C TYR A 100 2.65 -15.54 6.55
N ALA A 101 3.33 -15.44 5.40
CA ALA A 101 4.77 -15.17 5.32
C ALA A 101 5.13 -13.84 6.01
N SER A 102 4.34 -12.79 5.76
CA SER A 102 4.50 -11.48 6.43
C SER A 102 4.22 -11.55 7.91
N THR A 103 3.20 -12.29 8.35
CA THR A 103 2.90 -12.47 9.77
C THR A 103 4.06 -13.13 10.50
N GLN A 104 4.61 -14.20 9.92
CA GLN A 104 5.79 -14.90 10.43
C GLN A 104 7.02 -13.98 10.51
N TYR A 105 7.24 -13.14 9.51
CA TYR A 105 8.35 -12.20 9.52
C TYR A 105 8.16 -11.10 10.57
N VAL A 106 7.03 -10.38 10.53
CA VAL A 106 6.75 -9.20 11.36
C VAL A 106 6.77 -9.56 12.85
N THR A 107 6.16 -10.68 13.24
CA THR A 107 6.14 -11.11 14.65
C THR A 107 7.56 -11.38 15.19
N ARG A 108 8.45 -11.97 14.38
CA ARG A 108 9.86 -12.16 14.73
C ARG A 108 10.63 -10.83 14.76
N ALA A 109 10.34 -9.94 13.81
CA ALA A 109 10.97 -8.61 13.73
C ALA A 109 10.64 -7.73 14.94
N ILE A 110 9.38 -7.76 15.43
CA ILE A 110 8.96 -7.06 16.65
C ILE A 110 9.78 -7.53 17.86
N VAL A 111 9.96 -8.85 18.00
CA VAL A 111 10.77 -9.42 19.09
C VAL A 111 12.22 -8.97 18.96
N CYS A 112 12.79 -9.05 17.76
CA CYS A 112 14.18 -8.65 17.57
C CYS A 112 14.40 -7.15 17.86
N ASP A 113 13.52 -6.28 17.39
CA ASP A 113 13.61 -4.84 17.64
C ASP A 113 13.52 -4.52 19.13
N ARG A 114 12.55 -5.12 19.83
CA ARG A 114 12.41 -4.96 21.29
C ARG A 114 13.66 -5.36 22.03
N ASP A 115 14.27 -6.48 21.65
CA ASP A 115 15.45 -7.02 22.32
C ASP A 115 16.73 -6.26 21.89
N ASN A 116 16.69 -5.48 20.80
CA ASN A 116 17.81 -4.74 20.23
C ASN A 116 17.40 -3.32 19.79
N PRO A 117 17.05 -2.42 20.72
CA PRO A 117 16.43 -1.13 20.38
C PRO A 117 17.33 -0.21 19.53
N GLY A 118 18.66 -0.39 19.60
CA GLY A 118 19.64 0.37 18.83
C GLY A 118 19.86 -0.13 17.39
N PHE A 119 19.23 -1.22 16.96
CA PHE A 119 19.38 -1.72 15.60
C PHE A 119 18.75 -0.75 14.58
N SER A 120 19.34 -0.67 13.39
CA SER A 120 18.70 -0.15 12.18
C SER A 120 17.60 -1.10 11.69
N ALA A 121 16.82 -0.67 10.69
CA ALA A 121 15.86 -1.56 10.03
C ALA A 121 16.57 -2.76 9.37
N GLY A 122 17.72 -2.54 8.71
CA GLY A 122 18.44 -3.62 8.05
C GLY A 122 19.05 -4.61 9.03
N GLN A 123 19.47 -4.14 10.21
CA GLN A 123 19.92 -5.00 11.31
C GLN A 123 18.76 -5.82 11.91
N VAL A 124 17.55 -5.26 12.00
CA VAL A 124 16.35 -6.04 12.36
C VAL A 124 16.04 -7.09 11.29
N ALA A 125 16.15 -6.74 10.00
CA ALA A 125 15.96 -7.69 8.91
C ALA A 125 16.98 -8.84 8.97
N GLN A 126 18.25 -8.52 9.19
CA GLN A 126 19.30 -9.52 9.36
C GLN A 126 19.07 -10.41 10.58
N CYS A 127 18.59 -9.87 11.69
CA CYS A 127 18.28 -10.66 12.89
C CYS A 127 17.20 -11.72 12.64
N VAL A 128 16.22 -11.38 11.80
CA VAL A 128 15.12 -12.28 11.41
C VAL A 128 15.56 -13.30 10.35
N GLN A 129 16.20 -12.84 9.28
CA GLN A 129 16.58 -13.68 8.14
C GLN A 129 17.84 -14.51 8.36
N ARG A 130 18.79 -13.97 9.15
CA ARG A 130 20.11 -14.57 9.41
C ARG A 130 20.85 -14.93 8.12
N SER A 131 20.86 -13.98 7.17
CA SER A 131 21.53 -14.13 5.87
C SER A 131 23.06 -14.12 6.01
N GLY A 132 23.77 -14.65 5.01
CA GLY A 132 25.22 -14.59 4.91
C GLY A 132 25.78 -13.22 4.49
N PHE A 133 24.91 -12.26 4.16
CA PHE A 133 25.27 -10.92 3.69
C PHE A 133 24.50 -9.83 4.45
N PRO A 134 24.85 -9.57 5.72
CA PRO A 134 24.07 -8.72 6.61
C PRO A 134 23.87 -7.29 6.11
N ASP A 135 24.88 -6.71 5.45
CA ASP A 135 24.86 -5.30 5.04
C ASP A 135 23.89 -5.01 3.87
N ARG A 136 23.34 -6.03 3.20
CA ARG A 136 22.49 -5.84 2.00
C ARG A 136 21.14 -5.19 2.32
N TYR A 137 20.61 -5.38 3.52
CA TYR A 137 19.31 -4.82 3.88
C TYR A 137 19.38 -3.30 4.07
N ASP A 138 20.40 -2.80 4.79
CA ASP A 138 20.60 -1.35 4.95
C ASP A 138 20.90 -0.67 3.60
N GLN A 139 21.57 -1.36 2.66
CA GLN A 139 21.78 -0.86 1.29
C GLN A 139 20.47 -0.69 0.51
N ALA A 140 19.42 -1.42 0.88
CA ALA A 140 18.10 -1.34 0.25
C ALA A 140 17.19 -0.25 0.85
N ALA A 141 17.60 0.41 1.95
CA ALA A 141 16.74 1.29 2.74
C ALA A 141 16.02 2.37 1.93
N ALA A 142 16.71 3.02 0.98
CA ALA A 142 16.11 4.07 0.15
C ALA A 142 14.97 3.52 -0.74
N THR A 143 15.22 2.40 -1.42
CA THR A 143 14.23 1.73 -2.27
C THR A 143 13.07 1.19 -1.43
N ALA A 144 13.38 0.53 -0.31
CA ALA A 144 12.38 0.00 0.62
C ALA A 144 11.49 1.11 1.19
N ARG A 145 12.06 2.25 1.57
CA ARG A 145 11.31 3.41 2.07
C ARG A 145 10.38 3.98 1.01
N ALA A 146 10.83 4.10 -0.24
CA ALA A 146 9.98 4.57 -1.33
C ALA A 146 8.76 3.65 -1.54
N GLN A 147 8.98 2.33 -1.51
CA GLN A 147 7.92 1.33 -1.64
C GLN A 147 6.96 1.31 -0.44
N LEU A 148 7.50 1.45 0.78
CA LEU A 148 6.70 1.56 2.00
C LEU A 148 5.80 2.78 1.95
N ASN A 149 6.36 3.94 1.59
CA ASN A 149 5.60 5.18 1.48
C ASN A 149 4.48 5.04 0.44
N GLU A 150 4.73 4.33 -0.66
CA GLU A 150 3.71 4.04 -1.66
C GLU A 150 2.61 3.12 -1.14
N ALA A 151 2.97 1.99 -0.50
CA ALA A 151 2.00 1.09 0.09
C ALA A 151 1.16 1.77 1.19
N ALA A 152 1.76 2.67 1.97
CA ALA A 152 1.07 3.48 2.96
C ALA A 152 0.05 4.43 2.31
N ARG A 153 0.41 5.07 1.20
CA ARG A 153 -0.50 5.90 0.40
C ARG A 153 -1.66 5.07 -0.16
N THR A 154 -1.36 3.95 -0.81
CA THR A 154 -2.39 3.04 -1.35
C THR A 154 -3.31 2.53 -0.25
N HIS A 155 -2.79 2.23 0.95
CA HIS A 155 -3.63 1.85 2.08
C HIS A 155 -4.50 2.99 2.60
N ALA A 156 -3.96 4.21 2.69
CA ALA A 156 -4.73 5.39 3.11
C ALA A 156 -5.86 5.68 2.11
N ILE A 157 -5.60 5.53 0.82
CA ILE A 157 -6.61 5.69 -0.26
C ILE A 157 -7.62 4.52 -0.25
N ALA A 158 -7.17 3.30 -0.01
CA ALA A 158 -8.03 2.10 0.08
C ALA A 158 -8.80 1.98 1.41
N GLY A 159 -8.60 2.90 2.36
CA GLY A 159 -9.35 2.98 3.62
C GLY A 159 -10.79 3.48 3.45
N GLY A 160 -11.11 3.98 2.25
CA GLY A 160 -12.33 4.72 2.00
C GLY A 160 -12.20 6.13 2.56
N SER A 161 -12.38 7.15 1.72
CA SER A 161 -12.54 8.49 2.28
C SER A 161 -13.94 8.55 2.90
N ALA A 162 -14.04 9.06 4.13
CA ALA A 162 -15.31 9.50 4.69
C ALA A 162 -15.63 10.85 4.03
N THR A 163 -16.76 10.94 3.32
CA THR A 163 -17.05 12.05 2.38
C THR A 163 -18.54 12.10 2.06
N ASP A 164 -19.15 13.27 1.91
CA ASP A 164 -20.59 13.40 1.66
C ASP A 164 -20.88 13.47 0.15
N VAL A 165 -20.94 12.31 -0.50
CA VAL A 165 -21.19 12.26 -1.95
C VAL A 165 -22.67 12.40 -2.29
N THR A 166 -23.56 12.39 -1.31
CA THR A 166 -25.01 12.57 -1.54
C THR A 166 -25.45 14.02 -1.37
N GLY A 167 -24.74 14.79 -0.55
CA GLY A 167 -25.10 16.12 -0.07
C GLY A 167 -26.17 16.08 1.03
N ASP A 168 -26.27 14.98 1.78
CA ASP A 168 -27.27 14.81 2.85
C ASP A 168 -26.78 15.24 4.24
N GLY A 169 -25.53 15.74 4.31
CA GLY A 169 -24.83 16.18 5.51
C GLY A 169 -24.17 15.05 6.28
N ARG A 170 -23.97 13.87 5.66
CA ARG A 170 -23.35 12.70 6.30
C ARG A 170 -22.26 12.13 5.41
N ASP A 171 -21.14 11.81 6.04
CA ASP A 171 -20.06 11.12 5.35
C ASP A 171 -20.46 9.69 5.00
N ASP A 172 -20.33 9.36 3.72
CA ASP A 172 -20.38 8.05 3.10
C ASP A 172 -18.97 7.42 3.03
N ILE A 173 -18.91 6.13 2.63
CA ILE A 173 -17.64 5.47 2.31
C ILE A 173 -17.51 5.36 0.81
N VAL A 174 -16.42 5.90 0.25
CA VAL A 174 -16.06 5.76 -1.17
C VAL A 174 -14.74 5.00 -1.29
N THR A 175 -14.73 3.92 -2.06
CA THR A 175 -13.52 3.13 -2.35
C THR A 175 -13.24 3.09 -3.84
N PHE A 176 -11.96 3.10 -4.18
CA PHE A 176 -11.46 2.99 -5.55
C PHE A 176 -10.79 1.63 -5.70
N THR A 177 -11.30 0.81 -6.61
CA THR A 177 -10.58 -0.40 -7.03
C THR A 177 -9.57 0.04 -8.07
N GLN A 178 -8.28 -0.13 -7.80
CA GLN A 178 -7.23 0.26 -8.74
C GLN A 178 -6.66 -0.96 -9.46
N GLY A 179 -6.51 -0.86 -10.77
CA GLY A 179 -6.08 -1.96 -11.62
C GLY A 179 -6.05 -1.58 -13.10
N PRO A 180 -6.10 -2.55 -14.04
CA PRO A 180 -6.35 -2.22 -15.44
C PRO A 180 -7.71 -1.52 -15.60
N ALA A 181 -7.91 -0.81 -16.70
CA ALA A 181 -9.15 -0.06 -16.97
C ALA A 181 -10.42 -0.93 -16.82
N THR A 182 -10.34 -2.22 -17.13
CA THR A 182 -11.44 -3.19 -17.00
C THR A 182 -11.82 -3.54 -15.56
N ALA A 183 -11.05 -3.10 -14.57
CA ALA A 183 -11.22 -3.41 -13.16
C ALA A 183 -11.14 -2.17 -12.26
N SER A 184 -11.16 -0.96 -12.85
CA SER A 184 -10.99 0.29 -12.11
C SER A 184 -12.34 0.91 -11.75
N ASP A 185 -13.03 0.32 -10.78
CA ASP A 185 -14.39 0.71 -10.36
C ASP A 185 -14.39 1.61 -9.11
N VAL A 186 -15.40 2.48 -9.00
CA VAL A 186 -15.69 3.26 -7.79
C VAL A 186 -16.90 2.67 -7.08
N VAL A 187 -16.72 2.31 -5.81
CA VAL A 187 -17.72 1.63 -5.01
C VAL A 187 -18.04 2.46 -3.77
N VAL A 188 -19.32 2.74 -3.57
CA VAL A 188 -19.84 3.59 -2.50
C VAL A 188 -20.73 2.77 -1.56
N ALA A 189 -20.59 2.98 -0.26
CA ALA A 189 -21.53 2.50 0.73
C ALA A 189 -22.13 3.71 1.47
N LEU A 190 -23.43 3.92 1.29
CA LEU A 190 -24.13 5.09 1.83
C LEU A 190 -24.32 5.00 3.34
N SER A 191 -24.11 6.11 4.04
CA SER A 191 -24.41 6.26 5.45
C SER A 191 -25.89 6.49 5.66
N ASN A 192 -26.45 5.85 6.68
CA ASN A 192 -27.77 6.20 7.21
C ASN A 192 -27.67 6.87 8.59
N GLY A 193 -26.46 7.32 8.99
CA GLY A 193 -26.14 7.92 10.29
C GLY A 193 -26.11 6.96 11.48
N SER A 194 -26.37 5.67 11.26
CA SER A 194 -26.23 4.61 12.27
C SER A 194 -25.46 3.39 11.76
N SER A 195 -25.41 3.20 10.45
CA SER A 195 -24.63 2.17 9.75
C SER A 195 -24.41 2.58 8.29
N PHE A 196 -23.54 1.86 7.60
CA PHE A 196 -23.42 1.94 6.14
C PHE A 196 -24.31 0.88 5.48
N GLY A 197 -24.88 1.22 4.33
CA GLY A 197 -25.65 0.34 3.48
C GLY A 197 -24.80 -0.69 2.74
N ALA A 198 -25.42 -1.46 1.87
CA ALA A 198 -24.69 -2.34 0.97
C ALA A 198 -23.83 -1.52 0.00
N ALA A 199 -22.62 -2.00 -0.27
CA ALA A 199 -21.72 -1.38 -1.23
C ALA A 199 -22.29 -1.47 -2.66
N GLN A 200 -22.25 -0.37 -3.40
CA GLN A 200 -22.80 -0.21 -4.74
C GLN A 200 -21.73 0.37 -5.67
N LYS A 201 -21.63 -0.15 -6.89
CA LYS A 201 -20.80 0.48 -7.91
C LYS A 201 -21.48 1.76 -8.42
N TRP A 202 -20.77 2.88 -8.33
CA TRP A 202 -21.27 4.21 -8.73
C TRP A 202 -20.60 4.74 -9.99
N HIS A 203 -19.42 4.22 -10.34
CA HIS A 203 -18.70 4.60 -11.56
C HIS A 203 -17.79 3.44 -12.01
N ASP A 204 -17.58 3.33 -13.32
CA ASP A 204 -16.65 2.40 -13.95
C ASP A 204 -15.56 3.18 -14.70
N LEU A 205 -14.32 2.71 -14.58
CA LEU A 205 -13.12 3.31 -15.19
C LEU A 205 -12.79 4.69 -14.57
N PHE A 206 -12.32 4.65 -13.32
CA PHE A 206 -11.73 5.80 -12.64
C PHE A 206 -10.51 5.39 -11.80
N ALA A 207 -9.54 6.29 -11.66
CA ALA A 207 -8.30 6.03 -10.90
C ALA A 207 -7.50 4.82 -11.43
N VAL A 208 -7.28 4.79 -12.76
CA VAL A 208 -6.72 3.62 -13.45
C VAL A 208 -5.24 3.43 -13.09
N GLY A 209 -4.83 2.18 -12.92
CA GLY A 209 -3.42 1.85 -12.67
C GLY A 209 -2.90 2.41 -11.35
N ALA A 210 -2.00 3.39 -11.43
CA ALA A 210 -1.32 3.99 -10.28
C ALA A 210 -1.69 5.46 -10.05
N GLU A 211 -2.75 5.95 -10.70
CA GLU A 211 -3.29 7.28 -10.43
C GLU A 211 -3.67 7.44 -8.95
N LEU A 212 -3.70 8.66 -8.44
CA LEU A 212 -4.03 8.94 -7.04
C LEU A 212 -5.44 9.55 -6.94
N PRO A 213 -6.46 8.81 -6.49
CA PRO A 213 -7.79 9.39 -6.31
C PRO A 213 -7.95 10.18 -5.01
N ARG A 214 -8.81 11.20 -5.04
CA ARG A 214 -9.27 12.03 -3.93
C ARG A 214 -10.78 12.26 -4.07
N VAL A 215 -11.38 12.73 -2.99
CA VAL A 215 -12.79 13.15 -2.94
C VAL A 215 -12.89 14.54 -2.33
N GLY A 216 -13.87 15.32 -2.78
CA GLY A 216 -14.12 16.68 -2.31
C GLY A 216 -15.04 17.44 -3.25
N ASP A 217 -15.76 18.44 -2.75
CA ASP A 217 -16.73 19.24 -3.53
C ASP A 217 -16.01 20.25 -4.42
N VAL A 218 -15.44 19.79 -5.54
CA VAL A 218 -14.69 20.66 -6.45
C VAL A 218 -15.58 21.50 -7.36
N ASN A 219 -16.89 21.23 -7.38
CA ASN A 219 -17.84 21.96 -8.22
C ASN A 219 -18.72 22.98 -7.45
N GLY A 220 -18.73 22.90 -6.12
CA GLY A 220 -19.46 23.79 -5.21
C GLY A 220 -20.96 23.51 -5.13
N ASP A 221 -21.44 22.31 -5.50
CA ASP A 221 -22.86 21.95 -5.42
C ASP A 221 -23.28 21.35 -4.06
N GLY A 222 -22.35 21.24 -3.12
CA GLY A 222 -22.54 20.68 -1.80
C GLY A 222 -22.47 19.16 -1.75
N ARG A 223 -21.94 18.51 -2.80
CA ARG A 223 -21.64 17.08 -2.81
C ARG A 223 -20.17 16.87 -3.15
N ASP A 224 -19.56 15.92 -2.48
CA ASP A 224 -18.20 15.56 -2.79
C ASP A 224 -18.11 14.81 -4.13
N ASP A 225 -17.20 15.27 -4.98
CA ASP A 225 -16.87 14.68 -6.28
C ASP A 225 -15.70 13.70 -6.15
N ILE A 226 -15.36 13.02 -7.24
CA ILE A 226 -14.12 12.23 -7.33
C ILE A 226 -13.14 12.88 -8.29
N VAL A 227 -11.88 12.94 -7.87
CA VAL A 227 -10.76 13.51 -8.62
C VAL A 227 -9.62 12.50 -8.66
N THR A 228 -8.98 12.32 -9.79
CA THR A 228 -7.79 11.45 -9.91
C THR A 228 -6.64 12.19 -10.57
N PHE A 229 -5.45 12.00 -10.00
CA PHE A 229 -4.20 12.63 -10.45
C PHE A 229 -3.30 11.57 -11.05
N THR A 230 -2.83 11.79 -12.28
CA THR A 230 -1.92 10.84 -12.94
C THR A 230 -0.55 10.77 -12.28
N CYS A 231 -0.06 11.89 -11.74
CA CYS A 231 1.26 11.99 -11.11
C CYS A 231 2.38 11.37 -11.95
N ASP A 232 2.26 11.50 -13.26
CA ASP A 232 3.20 11.07 -14.29
C ASP A 232 3.78 12.32 -15.01
N PRO A 233 4.59 12.17 -16.07
CA PRO A 233 5.11 13.33 -16.80
C PRO A 233 4.06 14.22 -17.48
N ASN A 234 2.84 13.73 -17.71
CA ASN A 234 1.74 14.55 -18.21
C ASN A 234 1.09 15.34 -17.08
N ALA A 235 0.99 14.77 -15.87
CA ALA A 235 0.40 15.42 -14.70
C ALA A 235 -1.06 15.89 -14.96
N ASP A 236 -1.81 15.09 -15.71
CA ASP A 236 -3.23 15.32 -15.96
C ASP A 236 -4.06 15.07 -14.67
N VAL A 237 -5.13 15.85 -14.50
CA VAL A 237 -6.16 15.70 -13.47
C VAL A 237 -7.52 15.48 -14.11
N TYR A 238 -8.17 14.38 -13.73
CA TYR A 238 -9.50 14.02 -14.21
C TYR A 238 -10.51 14.10 -13.07
N VAL A 239 -11.73 14.53 -13.39
CA VAL A 239 -12.83 14.70 -12.43
C VAL A 239 -14.06 13.97 -12.94
N ALA A 240 -14.80 13.36 -12.01
CA ALA A 240 -16.18 12.95 -12.22
C ALA A 240 -17.04 13.51 -11.09
N THR A 241 -18.08 14.28 -11.45
CA THR A 241 -18.89 15.02 -10.47
C THR A 241 -19.98 14.14 -9.89
N SER A 242 -20.30 14.28 -8.61
CA SER A 242 -21.39 13.55 -7.99
C SER A 242 -22.75 13.97 -8.52
N THR A 243 -23.65 13.00 -8.64
CA THR A 243 -25.07 13.22 -8.92
C THR A 243 -25.95 12.90 -7.71
N GLY A 244 -25.33 12.53 -6.58
CA GLY A 244 -25.98 11.99 -5.39
C GLY A 244 -26.45 10.53 -5.51
N THR A 245 -26.30 9.90 -6.68
CA THR A 245 -26.63 8.47 -6.91
C THR A 245 -25.61 7.74 -7.77
N GLY A 246 -24.50 8.40 -8.09
CA GLY A 246 -23.45 7.97 -9.00
C GLY A 246 -22.55 9.15 -9.36
N PHE A 247 -21.46 8.89 -10.08
CA PHE A 247 -20.57 9.96 -10.60
C PHE A 247 -20.74 10.14 -12.10
N ALA A 248 -20.68 11.37 -12.59
CA ALA A 248 -20.83 11.74 -13.98
C ALA A 248 -19.51 12.25 -14.56
N GLY A 249 -19.16 11.75 -15.75
CA GLY A 249 -17.92 12.10 -16.45
C GLY A 249 -16.93 10.94 -16.42
N THR A 250 -16.47 10.52 -17.61
CA THR A 250 -15.44 9.50 -17.77
C THR A 250 -14.26 10.16 -18.44
N THR A 251 -13.07 10.10 -17.83
CA THR A 251 -11.84 10.71 -18.36
C THR A 251 -12.01 12.20 -18.70
N VAL A 252 -12.83 12.94 -17.93
CA VAL A 252 -13.03 14.38 -18.17
C VAL A 252 -11.88 15.11 -17.52
N LYS A 253 -11.00 15.68 -18.35
CA LYS A 253 -9.81 16.37 -17.88
C LYS A 253 -10.14 17.80 -17.47
N TRP A 254 -9.78 18.17 -16.24
CA TRP A 254 -10.01 19.50 -15.67
C TRP A 254 -8.73 20.30 -15.48
N HIS A 255 -7.56 19.65 -15.52
CA HIS A 255 -6.26 20.32 -15.49
C HIS A 255 -5.20 19.49 -16.21
N ASP A 256 -4.30 20.16 -16.94
CA ASP A 256 -3.29 19.53 -17.81
C ASP A 256 -1.91 19.36 -17.16
N PHE A 257 -1.66 19.97 -15.99
CA PHE A 257 -0.34 19.96 -15.37
C PHE A 257 -0.35 20.19 -13.85
N PHE A 258 -0.74 19.19 -13.08
CA PHE A 258 -0.77 19.22 -11.61
C PHE A 258 -0.46 17.82 -11.02
N CYS A 259 0.39 17.78 -9.99
CA CYS A 259 1.03 16.57 -9.48
C CYS A 259 2.01 15.94 -10.48
N LEU A 260 3.30 16.17 -10.29
CA LEU A 260 4.36 15.41 -10.94
C LEU A 260 4.71 14.14 -10.15
N ALA A 261 5.48 13.25 -10.77
CA ALA A 261 5.96 12.03 -10.12
C ALA A 261 6.74 12.34 -8.82
N GLY A 262 6.26 11.79 -7.71
CA GLY A 262 6.84 11.98 -6.38
C GLY A 262 6.16 13.08 -5.55
N GLU A 263 5.32 13.91 -6.17
CA GLU A 263 4.49 14.89 -5.47
C GLU A 263 3.27 14.21 -4.83
N PHE A 264 2.59 14.94 -3.93
CA PHE A 264 1.44 14.41 -3.22
C PHE A 264 0.25 15.40 -3.23
N PRO A 265 -0.86 15.05 -3.91
CA PRO A 265 -2.00 15.93 -4.06
C PRO A 265 -3.04 15.77 -2.94
N TYR A 266 -3.82 16.83 -2.74
CA TYR A 266 -4.94 16.99 -1.81
C TYR A 266 -6.03 17.83 -2.46
N LEU A 267 -7.21 17.79 -1.84
CA LEU A 267 -8.31 18.69 -2.12
C LEU A 267 -8.65 19.48 -0.85
N GLY A 268 -9.12 20.71 -1.02
CA GLY A 268 -9.68 21.49 0.07
C GLY A 268 -9.95 22.93 -0.35
N ASP A 269 -11.02 23.53 0.17
CA ASP A 269 -11.37 24.94 -0.03
C ASP A 269 -10.32 25.87 0.62
N ALA A 270 -9.33 26.28 -0.17
CA ALA A 270 -8.19 27.06 0.31
C ALA A 270 -8.49 28.56 0.30
N ASN A 271 -9.51 29.00 -0.45
CA ASN A 271 -9.84 30.41 -0.64
C ASN A 271 -11.15 30.84 0.07
N GLY A 272 -11.93 29.89 0.59
CA GLY A 272 -13.19 30.09 1.28
C GLY A 272 -14.41 30.31 0.37
N ASP A 273 -14.37 29.88 -0.89
CA ASP A 273 -15.46 30.07 -1.86
C ASP A 273 -16.49 28.94 -1.89
N GLY A 274 -16.26 27.88 -1.10
CA GLY A 274 -17.13 26.72 -1.00
C GLY A 274 -16.89 25.65 -2.06
N SER A 275 -15.87 25.79 -2.91
CA SER A 275 -15.37 24.72 -3.76
C SER A 275 -13.99 24.26 -3.33
N ASP A 276 -13.76 22.95 -3.34
CA ASP A 276 -12.46 22.40 -3.04
C ASP A 276 -11.44 22.68 -4.16
N ASP A 277 -10.28 23.19 -3.78
CA ASP A 277 -9.17 23.50 -4.67
C ASP A 277 -8.18 22.32 -4.77
N LEU A 278 -7.39 22.27 -5.85
CA LEU A 278 -6.26 21.33 -5.89
C LEU A 278 -5.10 21.88 -5.07
N ILE A 279 -4.54 21.05 -4.19
CA ILE A 279 -3.36 21.37 -3.40
C ILE A 279 -2.31 20.30 -3.65
N VAL A 280 -1.05 20.67 -3.88
CA VAL A 280 0.04 19.70 -4.02
C VAL A 280 1.25 20.07 -3.17
N PHE A 281 1.79 19.06 -2.49
CA PHE A 281 3.09 19.11 -1.84
C PHE A 281 4.14 18.51 -2.77
N THR A 282 5.14 19.31 -3.15
CA THR A 282 6.16 18.89 -4.13
C THR A 282 7.07 17.76 -3.61
N LYS A 283 7.15 17.56 -2.30
CA LYS A 283 7.98 16.57 -1.58
C LYS A 283 9.47 16.57 -2.00
N GLY A 284 9.94 17.68 -2.57
CA GLY A 284 11.34 17.98 -2.81
C GLY A 284 12.03 18.56 -1.57
N ALA A 285 13.25 19.08 -1.76
CA ALA A 285 14.06 19.62 -0.65
C ALA A 285 13.38 20.78 0.12
N THR A 286 12.54 21.55 -0.57
CA THR A 286 11.76 22.65 0.03
C THR A 286 10.33 22.25 0.35
N ASN A 287 9.83 21.12 -0.14
CA ASN A 287 8.43 20.70 -0.04
C ASN A 287 7.41 21.85 -0.24
N ASP A 288 7.58 22.63 -1.31
CA ASP A 288 6.67 23.73 -1.66
C ASP A 288 5.22 23.25 -1.81
N VAL A 289 4.29 24.14 -1.48
CA VAL A 289 2.84 23.94 -1.60
C VAL A 289 2.30 24.80 -2.73
N HIS A 290 1.72 24.16 -3.73
CA HIS A 290 1.05 24.83 -4.84
C HIS A 290 -0.45 24.59 -4.78
N VAL A 291 -1.22 25.63 -5.13
CA VAL A 291 -2.67 25.60 -5.15
C VAL A 291 -3.18 26.02 -6.52
N ALA A 292 -4.09 25.23 -7.08
CA ALA A 292 -4.85 25.55 -8.28
C ALA A 292 -6.31 25.69 -7.91
N LEU A 293 -6.83 26.93 -7.99
CA LEU A 293 -8.18 27.24 -7.55
C LEU A 293 -9.24 26.63 -8.46
N SER A 294 -10.31 26.11 -7.88
CA SER A 294 -11.46 25.62 -8.65
C SER A 294 -12.21 26.76 -9.34
N THR A 295 -12.82 26.44 -10.49
CA THR A 295 -13.78 27.31 -11.18
C THR A 295 -15.17 26.68 -11.28
N GLY A 296 -15.42 25.59 -10.55
CA GLY A 296 -16.64 24.79 -10.60
C GLY A 296 -16.78 23.88 -11.84
N THR A 297 -15.86 24.00 -12.81
CA THR A 297 -15.88 23.28 -14.09
C THR A 297 -14.47 22.93 -14.61
N GLY A 298 -13.46 23.21 -13.79
CA GLY A 298 -12.03 23.14 -14.12
C GLY A 298 -11.21 23.77 -13.01
N PHE A 299 -9.89 23.82 -13.19
CA PHE A 299 -8.99 24.50 -12.26
C PHE A 299 -8.14 25.55 -12.96
N LEU A 300 -7.83 26.63 -12.25
CA LEU A 300 -6.89 27.65 -12.70
C LEU A 300 -5.45 27.12 -12.66
N GLY A 301 -4.52 27.85 -13.29
CA GLY A 301 -3.11 27.51 -13.22
C GLY A 301 -2.57 27.56 -11.78
N ALA A 302 -1.83 26.53 -11.40
CA ALA A 302 -1.26 26.41 -10.06
C ALA A 302 -0.30 27.56 -9.72
N THR A 303 -0.41 28.06 -8.49
CA THR A 303 0.50 29.07 -7.94
C THR A 303 1.08 28.61 -6.62
N ARG A 304 2.33 28.97 -6.33
CA ARG A 304 2.96 28.62 -5.05
C ARG A 304 2.39 29.48 -3.94
N TRP A 305 1.82 28.84 -2.93
CA TRP A 305 1.23 29.51 -1.75
C TRP A 305 2.13 29.39 -0.53
N HIS A 306 2.98 28.36 -0.45
CA HIS A 306 3.93 28.19 0.65
C HIS A 306 5.20 27.47 0.18
N ASP A 307 6.31 27.68 0.91
CA ASP A 307 7.57 26.95 0.78
C ASP A 307 8.04 26.41 2.16
N PHE A 308 8.84 25.34 2.20
CA PHE A 308 9.36 24.76 3.45
C PHE A 308 8.31 24.26 4.45
N PHE A 309 7.31 23.49 4.00
CA PHE A 309 6.26 22.96 4.88
C PHE A 309 6.12 21.45 4.74
N GLY A 310 6.06 20.67 5.83
CA GLY A 310 5.91 19.20 5.75
C GLY A 310 7.21 18.47 5.40
N LEU A 311 8.34 18.93 5.96
CA LEU A 311 9.69 18.45 5.66
C LEU A 311 9.95 17.02 6.18
N ASN A 312 11.12 16.45 5.87
CA ASN A 312 11.49 15.11 6.32
C ASN A 312 11.34 14.95 7.84
N GLY A 313 10.49 14.01 8.26
CA GLY A 313 10.15 13.76 9.66
C GLY A 313 8.79 14.31 10.09
N GLU A 314 8.16 15.14 9.25
CA GLU A 314 6.80 15.65 9.46
C GLU A 314 5.78 14.78 8.72
N THR A 315 4.67 14.47 9.39
CA THR A 315 3.53 13.79 8.76
C THR A 315 2.55 14.84 8.27
N THR A 316 2.49 15.05 6.96
CA THR A 316 1.37 15.75 6.32
C THR A 316 0.22 14.76 6.23
N LEU A 317 -0.89 15.05 6.92
CA LEU A 317 -2.12 14.28 6.83
C LEU A 317 -2.93 14.78 5.66
#